data_AF-A0A7W0KTV6-F1
#
_entry.id   AF-A0A7W0KTV6-F1
#
_cell.length_a   1.000
_cell.length_b   1.000
_cell.length_c   1.000
_cell.angle_alpha   90.00
_cell.angle_beta   90.00
_cell.angle_gamma   90.00
#
_symmetry.space_group_name_H-M   'P 1'
#
loop_
_entity.id
_entity.type
_entity.pdbx_description
1 polymer ?
#
loop_
_entity_poly.entity_id
_entity_poly.type
_entity_poly.pdbx_seq_one_letter_code
_entity_poly.pdbx_strand_id
1 'polypeptide(L)'
;MSDRPRTDDGKPIGGWVLRAEPRVFDVAETLAEFGQVFRFPLDPSPRADLLDAGQPCFLYSADTSKVVGIWAVGEVVAANTLIEIDATDGPGQSQLYAEVELLPLVKPIPVDKLAGHKVLSQGELLTAPEQSNPIVLRPEEVGAIEEFDFEFVSPTPEQIARVEEVLGSEDGMIFQLVGVDRSFGILDDGSDDELLSVVTVSEEGAFELGRFQWFVDALDLIRFQSNGMVLEDPVPIVAGLPDGDPVAVLQVEDGLLSLYRIGPTTFELHDPAEVDDMEPVDRFESLDAALAGLVEGIEETDGEDEPDPTV
;
A
#
# COMPACT_ATOMS: atom_id res chain seq x y z
N MET A 1 2.54 -3.93 26.66
CA MET A 1 2.43 -5.17 25.88
C MET A 1 1.07 -5.09 25.20
N SER A 2 1.06 -4.74 23.90
CA SER A 2 -0.18 -4.60 23.13
C SER A 2 -0.97 -5.91 23.16
N ASP A 3 -2.29 -5.79 23.24
CA ASP A 3 -3.21 -6.93 23.22
C ASP A 3 -3.15 -7.54 21.82
N ARG A 4 -2.38 -8.63 21.66
CA ARG A 4 -2.22 -9.29 20.36
C ARG A 4 -3.57 -9.88 19.93
N PRO A 5 -3.90 -9.84 18.62
CA PRO A 5 -5.13 -10.43 18.12
C PRO A 5 -5.21 -11.91 18.47
N ARG A 6 -6.43 -12.39 18.70
CA ARG A 6 -6.73 -13.76 19.10
C ARG A 6 -7.89 -14.29 18.26
N THR A 7 -7.86 -15.58 17.97
CA THR A 7 -9.01 -16.28 17.42
C THR A 7 -10.14 -16.39 18.47
N ASP A 8 -11.34 -16.78 18.04
CA ASP A 8 -12.51 -16.99 18.92
C ASP A 8 -12.26 -17.98 20.07
N ASP A 9 -11.41 -18.99 19.87
CA ASP A 9 -10.99 -19.95 20.90
C ASP A 9 -9.82 -19.44 21.77
N GLY A 10 -9.41 -18.18 21.59
CA GLY A 10 -8.43 -17.48 22.40
C GLY A 10 -6.96 -17.74 22.01
N LYS A 11 -6.69 -18.41 20.89
CA LYS A 11 -5.32 -18.67 20.40
C LYS A 11 -4.67 -17.34 20.01
N PRO A 12 -3.48 -17.00 20.54
CA PRO A 12 -2.77 -15.80 20.13
C PRO A 12 -2.30 -15.92 18.68
N ILE A 13 -2.55 -14.87 17.90
CA ILE A 13 -2.14 -14.76 16.51
C ILE A 13 -0.77 -14.04 16.49
N GLY A 14 0.21 -14.72 15.92
CA GLY A 14 1.52 -14.15 15.59
C GLY A 14 1.67 -13.82 14.11
N GLY A 15 0.91 -14.49 13.24
CA GLY A 15 0.94 -14.34 11.79
C GLY A 15 0.11 -15.42 11.10
N TRP A 16 0.24 -15.53 9.78
CA TRP A 16 -0.64 -16.33 8.93
C TRP A 16 0.11 -17.19 7.92
N VAL A 17 -0.45 -18.35 7.59
CA VAL A 17 -0.07 -19.09 6.39
C VAL A 17 -1.25 -19.10 5.43
N LEU A 18 -1.00 -18.62 4.21
CA LEU A 18 -1.92 -18.72 3.08
C LEU A 18 -1.59 -19.97 2.29
N ARG A 19 -2.52 -20.93 2.26
CA ARG A 19 -2.35 -22.17 1.52
C ARG A 19 -2.85 -22.02 0.09
N ALA A 20 -1.92 -22.08 -0.86
CA ALA A 20 -2.23 -22.09 -2.27
C ALA A 20 -2.76 -23.46 -2.73
N GLU A 21 -3.94 -23.43 -3.35
CA GLU A 21 -4.51 -24.55 -4.10
C GLU A 21 -4.46 -24.18 -5.60
N PRO A 22 -3.68 -24.89 -6.44
CA PRO A 22 -3.48 -24.49 -7.84
C PRO A 22 -4.76 -24.40 -8.69
N ARG A 23 -5.85 -25.04 -8.24
CA ARG A 23 -7.17 -24.96 -8.91
C ARG A 23 -7.91 -23.66 -8.61
N VAL A 24 -7.55 -22.98 -7.53
CA VAL A 24 -8.18 -21.76 -7.04
C VAL A 24 -7.28 -20.56 -7.33
N PHE A 25 -5.96 -20.74 -7.16
CA PHE A 25 -4.98 -19.68 -7.34
C PHE A 25 -3.66 -20.24 -7.88
N ASP A 26 -3.29 -19.84 -9.10
CA ASP A 26 -2.01 -20.23 -9.69
C ASP A 26 -0.89 -19.27 -9.25
N VAL A 27 -0.28 -19.61 -8.11
CA VAL A 27 0.87 -18.89 -7.56
C VAL A 27 2.01 -18.76 -8.58
N ALA A 28 2.22 -19.75 -9.43
CA ALA A 28 3.36 -19.71 -10.35
C ALA A 28 3.12 -18.70 -11.47
N GLU A 29 1.89 -18.59 -11.95
CA GLU A 29 1.47 -17.57 -12.91
C GLU A 29 1.58 -16.18 -12.28
N THR A 30 1.01 -15.97 -11.08
CA THR A 30 1.10 -14.68 -10.38
C THR A 30 2.54 -14.24 -10.14
N LEU A 31 3.40 -15.12 -9.62
CA LEU A 31 4.80 -14.80 -9.39
C LEU A 31 5.58 -14.53 -10.68
N ALA A 32 5.23 -15.18 -11.79
CA ALA A 32 5.85 -14.92 -13.09
C ALA A 32 5.43 -13.55 -13.64
N GLU A 33 4.16 -13.19 -13.48
CA GLU A 33 3.59 -11.94 -13.99
C GLU A 33 3.98 -10.71 -13.17
N PHE A 34 3.97 -10.84 -11.84
CA PHE A 34 4.09 -9.72 -10.90
C PHE A 34 5.34 -9.77 -10.02
N GLY A 35 6.10 -10.85 -10.04
CA GLY A 35 7.29 -11.02 -9.18
C GLY A 35 6.97 -11.25 -7.70
N GLN A 36 5.72 -11.05 -7.29
CA GLN A 36 5.22 -11.20 -5.93
C GLN A 36 3.76 -11.64 -5.93
N VAL A 37 3.26 -12.13 -4.79
CA VAL A 37 1.81 -12.25 -4.57
C VAL A 37 1.38 -11.02 -3.78
N PHE A 38 0.49 -10.22 -4.38
CA PHE A 38 -0.04 -9.01 -3.77
C PHE A 38 -1.52 -9.12 -3.38
N ARG A 39 -2.30 -9.94 -4.10
CA ARG A 39 -3.68 -10.29 -3.79
C ARG A 39 -3.85 -11.80 -3.73
N PHE A 40 -4.38 -12.30 -2.61
CA PHE A 40 -4.60 -13.74 -2.42
C PHE A 40 -6.07 -14.04 -2.13
N PRO A 41 -6.75 -14.91 -2.91
CA PRO A 41 -8.17 -15.19 -2.70
C PRO A 41 -8.41 -16.00 -1.42
N LEU A 42 -9.42 -15.59 -0.64
CA LEU A 42 -9.82 -16.23 0.61
C LEU A 42 -11.28 -16.72 0.56
N ASP A 43 -11.55 -17.80 1.28
CA ASP A 43 -12.91 -18.15 1.65
C ASP A 43 -13.36 -17.26 2.83
N PRO A 44 -14.58 -16.68 2.79
CA PRO A 44 -15.13 -15.93 3.91
C PRO A 44 -15.15 -16.78 5.19
N SER A 45 -14.49 -16.29 6.25
CA SER A 45 -14.42 -16.97 7.54
C SER A 45 -14.07 -16.01 8.67
N PRO A 46 -14.42 -16.31 9.93
CA PRO A 46 -14.02 -15.48 11.08
C PRO A 46 -12.51 -15.27 11.23
N ARG A 47 -11.69 -16.11 10.56
CA ARG A 47 -10.24 -15.94 10.54
C ARG A 47 -9.77 -14.96 9.48
N ALA A 48 -10.44 -14.93 8.32
CA ALA A 48 -10.16 -13.94 7.29
C ALA A 48 -10.40 -12.53 7.84
N ASP A 49 -11.46 -12.34 8.63
CA ASP A 49 -11.81 -11.08 9.30
C ASP A 49 -10.76 -10.57 10.31
N LEU A 50 -9.79 -11.41 10.69
CA LEU A 50 -8.72 -11.07 11.64
C LEU A 50 -7.38 -10.72 10.97
N LEU A 51 -7.33 -10.79 9.64
CA LEU A 51 -6.19 -10.29 8.86
C LEU A 51 -6.14 -8.78 8.94
N ASP A 52 -4.97 -8.25 9.31
CA ASP A 52 -4.75 -6.83 9.46
C ASP A 52 -3.31 -6.49 9.09
N ALA A 53 -3.07 -5.23 8.74
CA ALA A 53 -1.79 -4.74 8.25
C ALA A 53 -0.63 -4.99 9.23
N GLY A 54 0.55 -5.27 8.70
CA GLY A 54 1.78 -5.52 9.45
C GLY A 54 1.86 -6.90 10.12
N GLN A 55 0.89 -7.79 9.86
CA GLN A 55 0.94 -9.17 10.37
C GLN A 55 1.82 -10.05 9.46
N PRO A 56 2.81 -10.78 10.01
CA PRO A 56 3.63 -11.70 9.23
C PRO A 56 2.80 -12.73 8.47
N CYS A 57 3.13 -12.95 7.21
CA CYS A 57 2.36 -13.79 6.29
C CYS A 57 3.28 -14.67 5.44
N PHE A 58 2.89 -15.93 5.25
CA PHE A 58 3.69 -16.93 4.56
C PHE A 58 2.84 -17.68 3.53
N LEU A 59 3.35 -17.85 2.31
CA LEU A 59 2.67 -18.61 1.27
C LEU A 59 3.12 -20.08 1.31
N TYR A 60 2.19 -20.99 1.54
CA TYR A 60 2.44 -22.43 1.48
C TYR A 60 1.85 -23.04 0.21
N SER A 61 2.66 -23.78 -0.55
CA SER A 61 2.20 -24.54 -1.71
C SER A 61 2.23 -26.04 -1.42
N ALA A 62 1.11 -26.70 -1.74
CA ALA A 62 0.96 -28.15 -1.68
C ALA A 62 1.24 -28.86 -3.03
N ASP A 63 1.73 -28.14 -4.05
CA ASP A 63 1.99 -28.69 -5.37
C ASP A 63 3.14 -29.73 -5.34
N THR A 64 2.76 -31.01 -5.40
CA THR A 64 3.69 -32.14 -5.39
C THR A 64 4.57 -32.27 -6.63
N SER A 65 4.25 -31.54 -7.72
CA SER A 65 5.13 -31.47 -8.89
C SER A 65 6.35 -30.58 -8.65
N LYS A 66 6.31 -29.79 -7.58
CA LYS A 66 7.39 -28.91 -7.11
C LYS A 66 7.70 -29.20 -5.63
N VAL A 67 8.49 -28.33 -5.00
CA VAL A 67 8.79 -28.46 -3.56
C VAL A 67 7.54 -28.12 -2.76
N VAL A 68 6.99 -29.08 -2.00
CA VAL A 68 5.90 -28.81 -1.05
C VAL A 68 6.47 -28.07 0.15
N GLY A 69 5.89 -26.93 0.53
CA GLY A 69 6.44 -26.11 1.61
C GLY A 69 6.10 -24.61 1.51
N ILE A 70 6.87 -23.77 2.21
CA ILE A 70 6.73 -22.31 2.15
C ILE A 70 7.51 -21.76 0.95
N TRP A 71 6.85 -20.98 0.11
CA TRP A 71 7.35 -20.46 -1.16
C TRP A 71 7.65 -18.98 -1.13
N ALA A 72 6.87 -18.22 -0.37
CA ALA A 72 7.01 -16.78 -0.26
C ALA A 72 6.78 -16.34 1.18
N VAL A 73 7.37 -15.21 1.54
CA VAL A 73 7.33 -14.62 2.88
C VAL A 73 7.13 -13.13 2.75
N GLY A 74 6.40 -12.55 3.68
CA GLY A 74 6.26 -11.12 3.86
C GLY A 74 5.16 -10.83 4.86
N GLU A 75 4.22 -9.96 4.51
CA GLU A 75 3.19 -9.50 5.44
C GLU A 75 1.85 -9.24 4.78
N VAL A 76 0.83 -9.08 5.62
CA VAL A 76 -0.46 -8.50 5.25
C VAL A 76 -0.27 -6.99 5.20
N VAL A 77 -0.71 -6.35 4.10
CA VAL A 77 -0.51 -4.90 3.92
C VAL A 77 -1.77 -4.09 4.21
N ALA A 78 -2.95 -4.69 4.11
CA ALA A 78 -4.23 -4.06 4.45
C ALA A 78 -5.24 -5.09 4.96
N ALA A 79 -6.38 -4.61 5.45
CA ALA A 79 -7.53 -5.45 5.73
C ALA A 79 -7.98 -6.21 4.46
N ASN A 80 -8.72 -7.31 4.64
CA ASN A 80 -9.26 -8.04 3.49
C ASN A 80 -10.28 -7.20 2.71
N THR A 81 -10.29 -7.35 1.39
CA THR A 81 -11.14 -6.59 0.47
C THR A 81 -12.06 -7.52 -0.29
N LEU A 82 -13.33 -7.15 -0.42
CA LEU A 82 -14.30 -7.88 -1.22
C LEU A 82 -14.35 -7.25 -2.63
N ILE A 83 -13.89 -7.99 -3.63
CA ILE A 83 -13.86 -7.52 -5.03
C ILE A 83 -14.99 -8.17 -5.81
N GLU A 84 -15.77 -7.37 -6.54
CA GLU A 84 -16.77 -7.89 -7.48
C GLU A 84 -16.07 -8.45 -8.73
N ILE A 85 -16.18 -9.75 -8.95
CA ILE A 85 -15.70 -10.39 -10.18
C ILE A 85 -16.79 -10.27 -11.24
N ASP A 86 -16.45 -9.65 -12.36
CA ASP A 86 -17.34 -9.53 -13.53
C ASP A 86 -17.67 -10.92 -14.06
N ALA A 87 -18.87 -11.40 -13.72
CA ALA A 87 -19.41 -12.63 -14.25
C ALA A 87 -20.06 -12.28 -15.59
N THR A 88 -19.33 -12.49 -16.69
CA THR A 88 -19.81 -12.21 -18.05
C THR A 88 -21.14 -12.90 -18.42
N ASP A 89 -21.69 -13.80 -17.58
CA ASP A 89 -22.98 -14.49 -17.78
C ASP A 89 -23.79 -14.75 -16.47
N GLY A 90 -23.65 -13.95 -15.40
CA GLY A 90 -24.40 -14.17 -14.15
C GLY A 90 -24.43 -12.99 -13.17
N PRO A 91 -25.15 -13.09 -12.04
CA PRO A 91 -24.98 -12.09 -10.97
C PRO A 91 -23.49 -12.07 -10.58
N GLY A 92 -22.91 -10.87 -10.50
CA GLY A 92 -21.51 -10.66 -10.14
C GLY A 92 -21.14 -11.49 -8.91
N GLN A 93 -20.07 -12.26 -9.01
CA GLN A 93 -19.59 -13.06 -7.88
C GLN A 93 -18.58 -12.22 -7.14
N SER A 94 -18.85 -11.88 -5.88
CA SER A 94 -17.87 -11.22 -5.04
C SER A 94 -16.88 -12.24 -4.46
N GLN A 95 -15.60 -11.92 -4.48
CA GLN A 95 -14.52 -12.74 -3.96
C GLN A 95 -13.73 -11.95 -2.93
N LEU A 96 -13.49 -12.56 -1.77
CA LEU A 96 -12.68 -11.96 -0.71
C LEU A 96 -11.20 -12.16 -1.05
N TYR A 97 -10.39 -11.11 -0.87
CA TYR A 97 -8.96 -11.13 -1.06
C TYR A 97 -8.24 -10.67 0.21
N ALA A 98 -7.13 -11.32 0.53
CA ALA A 98 -6.12 -10.76 1.40
C ALA A 98 -5.21 -9.86 0.56
N GLU A 99 -5.03 -8.62 1.00
CA GLU A 99 -3.99 -7.73 0.49
C GLU A 99 -2.69 -8.05 1.23
N VAL A 100 -1.68 -8.50 0.50
CA VAL A 100 -0.41 -8.98 1.06
C VAL A 100 0.76 -8.46 0.26
N GLU A 101 1.97 -8.54 0.80
CA GLU A 101 3.21 -8.42 0.03
C GLU A 101 4.02 -9.66 0.31
N LEU A 102 3.98 -10.65 -0.59
CA LEU A 102 4.70 -11.91 -0.42
C LEU A 102 5.76 -12.08 -1.50
N LEU A 103 7.02 -11.96 -1.08
CA LEU A 103 8.16 -12.11 -1.95
C LEU A 103 8.58 -13.59 -2.04
N PRO A 104 8.77 -14.11 -3.27
CA PRO A 104 9.19 -15.49 -3.47
C PRO A 104 10.60 -15.73 -2.95
N LEU A 105 10.79 -16.89 -2.32
CA LEU A 105 12.09 -17.39 -1.89
C LEU A 105 12.84 -18.00 -3.07
N VAL A 106 14.13 -17.71 -3.19
CA VAL A 106 15.07 -18.39 -4.10
C VAL A 106 15.05 -19.90 -3.83
N LYS A 107 14.93 -20.29 -2.56
CA LYS A 107 14.79 -21.68 -2.13
C LYS A 107 13.57 -21.82 -1.21
N PRO A 108 12.48 -22.45 -1.68
CA PRO A 108 11.35 -22.77 -0.83
C PRO A 108 11.78 -23.58 0.39
N ILE A 109 11.12 -23.35 1.53
CA ILE A 109 11.35 -24.10 2.77
C ILE A 109 10.54 -25.40 2.69
N PRO A 110 11.17 -26.57 2.51
CA PRO A 110 10.44 -27.81 2.30
C PRO A 110 9.66 -28.22 3.54
N VAL A 111 8.50 -28.85 3.35
CA VAL A 111 7.63 -29.35 4.43
C VAL A 111 8.37 -30.28 5.40
N ASP A 112 9.32 -31.09 4.93
CA ASP A 112 10.13 -31.95 5.79
C ASP A 112 11.03 -31.17 6.76
N LYS A 113 11.51 -29.97 6.37
CA LYS A 113 12.25 -29.09 7.28
C LYS A 113 11.33 -28.49 8.33
N LEU A 114 10.12 -28.09 7.95
CA LEU A 114 9.10 -27.59 8.88
C LEU A 114 8.72 -28.69 9.88
N ALA A 115 8.47 -29.91 9.40
CA ALA A 115 8.15 -31.08 10.22
C ALA A 115 9.31 -31.52 11.12
N GLY A 116 10.55 -31.27 10.72
CA GLY A 116 11.75 -31.51 11.53
C GLY A 116 11.97 -30.48 12.64
N HIS A 117 11.32 -29.30 12.56
CA HIS A 117 11.50 -28.24 13.55
C HIS A 117 10.66 -28.50 14.82
N LYS A 118 11.27 -28.33 16.00
CA LYS A 118 10.64 -28.67 17.29
C LYS A 118 9.34 -27.89 17.53
N VAL A 119 9.29 -26.63 17.13
CA VAL A 119 8.11 -25.76 17.33
C VAL A 119 7.08 -26.00 16.22
N LEU A 120 7.52 -26.03 14.96
CA LEU A 120 6.63 -26.04 13.80
C LEU A 120 5.96 -27.40 13.56
N SER A 121 6.61 -28.50 13.96
CA SER A 121 6.05 -29.86 13.89
C SER A 121 4.71 -30.03 14.62
N GLN A 122 4.42 -29.14 15.57
CA GLN A 122 3.17 -29.13 16.35
C GLN A 122 2.17 -28.09 15.85
N GLY A 123 2.55 -27.31 14.82
CA GLY A 123 1.74 -26.23 14.30
C GLY A 123 0.56 -26.72 13.48
N GLU A 124 -0.44 -25.85 13.38
CA GLU A 124 -1.70 -26.12 12.70
C GLU A 124 -1.49 -26.50 11.23
N LEU A 125 -0.51 -25.88 10.57
CA LEU A 125 -0.13 -26.18 9.19
C LEU A 125 0.12 -27.68 8.94
N LEU A 126 0.73 -28.38 9.91
CA LEU A 126 1.12 -29.77 9.78
C LEU A 126 0.17 -30.72 10.52
N THR A 127 -0.46 -30.26 11.60
CA THR A 127 -1.30 -31.10 12.47
C THR A 127 -2.78 -31.05 12.11
N ALA A 128 -3.22 -30.02 11.38
CA ALA A 128 -4.59 -29.82 10.91
C ALA A 128 -4.62 -29.51 9.40
N PRO A 129 -4.27 -30.48 8.53
CA PRO A 129 -4.25 -30.26 7.08
C PRO A 129 -5.63 -29.91 6.51
N GLU A 130 -6.74 -30.24 7.17
CA GLU A 130 -8.10 -29.88 6.73
C GLU A 130 -8.55 -28.50 7.22
N GLN A 131 -7.68 -27.77 7.93
CA GLN A 131 -8.03 -26.45 8.43
C GLN A 131 -8.27 -25.47 7.27
N SER A 132 -9.33 -24.67 7.41
CA SER A 132 -9.67 -23.57 6.50
C SER A 132 -8.53 -22.55 6.40
N ASN A 133 -8.37 -21.98 5.21
CA ASN A 133 -7.47 -20.86 4.95
C ASN A 133 -8.13 -19.55 5.47
N PRO A 134 -7.41 -18.62 6.14
CA PRO A 134 -5.99 -18.66 6.49
C PRO A 134 -5.67 -19.51 7.74
N ILE A 135 -4.45 -20.08 7.78
CA ILE A 135 -3.95 -20.89 8.90
C ILE A 135 -3.25 -19.98 9.90
N VAL A 136 -3.55 -20.15 11.19
CA VAL A 136 -3.00 -19.31 12.26
C VAL A 136 -1.64 -19.82 12.71
N LEU A 137 -0.64 -18.94 12.67
CA LEU A 137 0.64 -19.13 13.34
C LEU A 137 0.61 -18.45 14.71
N ARG A 138 1.11 -19.17 15.71
CA ARG A 138 1.41 -18.62 17.02
C ARG A 138 2.69 -17.78 16.93
N PRO A 139 2.90 -16.82 17.86
CA PRO A 139 4.12 -16.01 17.85
C PRO A 139 5.42 -16.81 17.86
N GLU A 140 5.48 -17.92 18.61
CA GLU A 140 6.65 -18.79 18.62
C GLU A 140 6.86 -19.55 17.32
N GLU A 141 5.79 -19.78 16.54
CA GLU A 141 5.86 -20.41 15.22
C GLU A 141 6.37 -19.42 14.18
N VAL A 142 5.93 -18.16 14.23
CA VAL A 142 6.49 -17.10 13.38
C VAL A 142 7.99 -16.94 13.63
N GLY A 143 8.39 -16.76 14.89
CA GLY A 143 9.81 -16.66 15.23
C GLY A 143 10.63 -17.88 14.78
N ALA A 144 10.03 -19.08 14.82
CA ALA A 144 10.68 -20.30 14.32
C ALA A 144 10.78 -20.37 12.79
N ILE A 145 9.89 -19.73 12.02
CA ILE A 145 10.03 -19.62 10.57
C ILE A 145 11.08 -18.56 10.21
N GLU A 146 11.15 -17.46 10.98
CA GLU A 146 12.16 -16.41 10.82
C GLU A 146 13.60 -16.87 11.15
N GLU A 147 13.76 -18.00 11.84
CA GLU A 147 15.06 -18.64 12.04
C GLU A 147 15.67 -19.25 10.76
N PHE A 148 14.87 -19.42 9.69
CA PHE A 148 15.37 -19.89 8.41
C PHE A 148 16.00 -18.74 7.62
N ASP A 149 17.12 -19.00 6.93
CA ASP A 149 17.72 -18.00 6.05
C ASP A 149 16.82 -17.75 4.83
N PHE A 150 16.31 -16.52 4.70
CA PHE A 150 15.57 -16.07 3.54
C PHE A 150 16.50 -15.45 2.51
N GLU A 151 16.36 -15.91 1.28
CA GLU A 151 16.95 -15.28 0.11
C GLU A 151 15.80 -15.05 -0.86
N PHE A 152 15.52 -13.80 -1.21
CA PHE A 152 14.37 -13.41 -2.02
C PHE A 152 14.73 -13.32 -3.50
N VAL A 153 13.79 -13.64 -4.37
CA VAL A 153 13.86 -13.25 -5.78
C VAL A 153 13.28 -11.84 -5.88
N SER A 154 14.12 -10.86 -6.21
CA SER A 154 13.65 -9.49 -6.42
C SER A 154 12.77 -9.41 -7.68
N PRO A 155 11.62 -8.73 -7.61
CA PRO A 155 10.84 -8.39 -8.80
C PRO A 155 11.68 -7.60 -9.81
N THR A 156 11.42 -7.81 -11.09
CA THR A 156 12.00 -7.00 -12.17
C THR A 156 11.28 -5.65 -12.27
N PRO A 157 11.90 -4.60 -12.86
CA PRO A 157 11.24 -3.30 -13.03
C PRO A 157 9.90 -3.38 -13.79
N GLU A 158 9.80 -4.27 -14.80
CA GLU A 158 8.53 -4.47 -15.51
C GLU A 158 7.45 -5.13 -14.64
N GLN A 159 7.84 -5.99 -13.71
CA GLN A 159 6.91 -6.63 -12.78
C GLN A 159 6.42 -5.64 -11.73
N ILE A 160 7.31 -4.76 -11.24
CA ILE A 160 6.94 -3.66 -10.34
C ILE A 160 5.92 -2.75 -11.01
N ALA A 161 6.19 -2.29 -12.23
CA ALA A 161 5.27 -1.43 -12.98
C ALA A 161 3.90 -2.09 -13.24
N ARG A 162 3.85 -3.42 -13.42
CA ARG A 162 2.57 -4.16 -13.55
C ARG A 162 1.81 -4.24 -12.24
N VAL A 163 2.51 -4.42 -11.12
CA VAL A 163 1.87 -4.38 -9.80
C VAL A 163 1.28 -3.00 -9.57
N GLU A 164 2.04 -1.93 -9.83
CA GLU A 164 1.57 -0.55 -9.76
C GLU A 164 0.38 -0.29 -10.72
N GLU A 165 0.37 -0.88 -11.91
CA GLU A 165 -0.77 -0.75 -12.84
C GLU A 165 -2.03 -1.49 -12.35
N VAL A 166 -1.87 -2.68 -11.74
CA VAL A 166 -3.00 -3.54 -11.31
C VAL A 166 -3.55 -3.16 -9.94
N LEU A 167 -2.67 -2.72 -9.05
CA LEU A 167 -3.07 -1.93 -7.91
C LEU A 167 -3.56 -0.56 -8.37
N GLY A 168 -3.56 -0.22 -9.65
CA GLY A 168 -3.82 1.12 -10.12
C GLY A 168 -2.91 2.13 -9.41
N SER A 169 -3.15 3.40 -9.67
CA SER A 169 -2.81 4.42 -8.69
C SER A 169 -3.67 4.27 -7.41
N GLU A 170 -3.76 3.07 -6.78
CA GLU A 170 -4.39 2.82 -5.46
C GLU A 170 -3.37 2.97 -4.34
N ASP A 171 -2.61 4.05 -4.34
CA ASP A 171 -2.75 4.85 -3.14
C ASP A 171 -3.83 5.84 -3.53
N GLY A 172 -4.94 5.96 -2.79
CA GLY A 172 -5.78 7.17 -2.91
C GLY A 172 -5.03 8.43 -2.50
N MET A 173 -3.71 8.48 -2.68
CA MET A 173 -2.80 9.57 -2.43
C MET A 173 -3.15 10.72 -3.35
N ILE A 174 -4.11 11.50 -2.87
CA ILE A 174 -4.46 12.78 -3.46
C ILE A 174 -3.27 13.73 -3.35
N PHE A 175 -2.52 13.68 -2.24
CA PHE A 175 -1.40 14.59 -2.01
C PHE A 175 -0.26 13.93 -1.25
N GLN A 176 0.96 14.28 -1.61
CA GLN A 176 2.17 13.91 -0.89
C GLN A 176 3.10 15.11 -0.74
N LEU A 177 3.69 15.26 0.45
CA LEU A 177 4.79 16.19 0.73
C LEU A 177 5.97 15.41 1.32
N VAL A 178 7.11 15.46 0.64
CA VAL A 178 8.30 14.67 0.96
C VAL A 178 9.37 15.55 1.61
N GLY A 179 9.86 15.13 2.76
CA GLY A 179 10.99 15.75 3.43
C GLY A 179 12.04 14.72 3.80
N VAL A 180 13.19 15.22 4.25
CA VAL A 180 14.36 14.40 4.58
C VAL A 180 14.11 13.53 5.80
N ASP A 181 13.42 14.07 6.80
CA ASP A 181 13.20 13.44 8.11
C ASP A 181 11.78 12.89 8.31
N ARG A 182 10.82 13.41 7.54
CA ARG A 182 9.42 13.04 7.61
C ARG A 182 8.73 13.36 6.29
N SER A 183 7.67 12.65 5.98
CA SER A 183 6.76 12.93 4.87
C SER A 183 5.32 13.00 5.37
N PHE A 184 4.47 13.64 4.58
CA PHE A 184 3.03 13.72 4.82
C PHE A 184 2.28 13.27 3.57
N GLY A 185 1.11 12.68 3.77
CA GLY A 185 0.23 12.27 2.69
C GLY A 185 -1.24 12.50 3.04
N ILE A 186 -2.05 12.73 2.02
CA ILE A 186 -3.52 12.71 2.10
C ILE A 186 -3.97 11.54 1.24
N LEU A 187 -4.68 10.60 1.86
CA LEU A 187 -5.17 9.38 1.24
C LEU A 187 -6.70 9.40 1.24
N ASP A 188 -7.32 9.09 0.11
CA ASP A 188 -8.66 8.53 0.01
C ASP A 188 -8.52 7.02 0.25
N ASP A 189 -8.97 6.55 1.41
CA ASP A 189 -8.89 5.12 1.75
C ASP A 189 -9.99 4.29 1.08
N GLY A 190 -10.80 4.91 0.22
CA GLY A 190 -11.89 4.27 -0.53
C GLY A 190 -12.99 3.73 0.37
N SER A 191 -13.02 4.15 1.64
CA SER A 191 -14.02 3.66 2.59
C SER A 191 -15.38 4.33 2.39
N ASP A 192 -16.44 3.64 2.82
CA ASP A 192 -17.83 4.12 2.71
C ASP A 192 -18.11 5.43 3.49
N ASP A 193 -17.15 5.93 4.27
CA ASP A 193 -17.31 7.15 5.06
C ASP A 193 -16.95 8.45 4.32
N GLU A 194 -16.40 8.32 3.09
CA GLU A 194 -15.96 9.44 2.23
C GLU A 194 -14.96 10.38 2.92
N LEU A 195 -14.19 9.88 3.92
CA LEU A 195 -13.19 10.67 4.63
C LEU A 195 -11.78 10.47 4.07
N LEU A 196 -11.05 11.58 4.01
CA LEU A 196 -9.64 11.60 3.67
C LEU A 196 -8.78 11.40 4.92
N SER A 197 -7.84 10.48 4.88
CA SER A 197 -6.87 10.24 5.94
C SER A 197 -5.60 11.06 5.70
N VAL A 198 -5.19 11.84 6.70
CA VAL A 198 -3.88 12.52 6.70
C VAL A 198 -2.89 11.65 7.46
N VAL A 199 -1.83 11.24 6.79
CA VAL A 199 -0.79 10.39 7.37
C VAL A 199 0.55 11.11 7.41
N THR A 200 1.41 10.69 8.33
CA THR A 200 2.82 11.05 8.33
C THR A 200 3.69 9.81 8.40
N VAL A 201 4.82 9.84 7.70
CA VAL A 201 5.82 8.76 7.69
C VAL A 201 7.15 9.35 8.16
N SER A 202 7.82 8.68 9.08
CA SER A 202 9.13 9.07 9.62
C SER A 202 9.94 7.84 10.02
N GLU A 203 11.17 8.04 10.51
CA GLU A 203 11.97 6.94 11.08
C GLU A 203 11.27 6.20 12.24
N GLU A 204 10.33 6.86 12.93
CA GLU A 204 9.55 6.27 14.03
C GLU A 204 8.37 5.40 13.55
N GLY A 205 8.08 5.42 12.24
CA GLY A 205 6.98 4.70 11.60
C GLY A 205 5.99 5.61 10.89
N ALA A 206 4.87 5.01 10.47
CA ALA A 206 3.74 5.68 9.83
C ALA A 206 2.58 5.86 10.84
N PHE A 207 1.96 7.05 10.84
CA PHE A 207 0.88 7.40 11.77
C PHE A 207 -0.21 8.22 11.06
N GLU A 208 -1.47 7.90 11.33
CA GLU A 208 -2.61 8.76 10.98
C GLU A 208 -2.66 9.95 11.94
N LEU A 209 -2.67 11.16 11.37
CA LEU A 209 -2.77 12.42 12.10
C LEU A 209 -4.22 12.88 12.26
N GLY A 210 -5.10 12.50 11.34
CA GLY A 210 -6.53 12.79 11.41
C GLY A 210 -7.28 12.38 10.15
N ARG A 211 -8.61 12.40 10.24
CA ARG A 211 -9.53 12.17 9.12
C ARG A 211 -10.36 13.42 8.85
N PHE A 212 -10.58 13.73 7.59
CA PHE A 212 -11.18 14.98 7.15
C PHE A 212 -12.19 14.72 6.04
N GLN A 213 -13.30 15.45 6.08
CA GLN A 213 -14.29 15.39 5.00
C GLN A 213 -13.87 16.20 3.77
N TRP A 214 -13.03 17.22 3.97
CA TRP A 214 -12.66 18.16 2.93
C TRP A 214 -11.15 18.18 2.74
N PHE A 215 -10.72 18.16 1.48
CA PHE A 215 -9.30 18.19 1.12
C PHE A 215 -8.59 19.44 1.67
N VAL A 216 -9.26 20.59 1.67
CA VAL A 216 -8.72 21.86 2.22
C VAL A 216 -8.32 21.71 3.69
N ASP A 217 -9.19 21.11 4.52
CA ASP A 217 -8.91 20.91 5.94
C ASP A 217 -7.73 19.95 6.16
N ALA A 218 -7.66 18.88 5.34
CA ALA A 218 -6.56 17.92 5.37
C ALA A 218 -5.22 18.58 4.99
N LEU A 219 -5.21 19.42 3.94
CA LEU A 219 -4.03 20.12 3.47
C LEU A 219 -3.59 21.21 4.46
N ASP A 220 -4.52 21.90 5.13
CA ASP A 220 -4.22 22.85 6.19
C ASP A 220 -3.54 22.20 7.39
N LEU A 221 -3.92 20.97 7.75
CA LEU A 221 -3.20 20.20 8.76
C LEU A 221 -1.76 19.94 8.33
N ILE A 222 -1.52 19.50 7.08
CA ILE A 222 -0.17 19.28 6.56
C ILE A 222 0.64 20.58 6.54
N ARG A 223 0.04 21.68 6.11
CA ARG A 223 0.66 23.01 6.17
C ARG A 223 1.10 23.38 7.58
N PHE A 224 0.23 23.16 8.58
CA PHE A 224 0.56 23.41 9.97
C PHE A 224 1.71 22.52 10.47
N GLN A 225 1.68 21.23 10.14
CA GLN A 225 2.65 20.24 10.61
C GLN A 225 4.01 20.30 9.89
N SER A 226 4.02 20.73 8.63
CA SER A 226 5.23 20.87 7.82
C SER A 226 6.09 22.08 8.20
N ASN A 227 5.62 22.94 9.12
CA ASN A 227 6.44 24.02 9.64
C ASN A 227 7.73 23.47 10.28
N GLY A 228 8.88 23.95 9.80
CA GLY A 228 10.21 23.50 10.25
C GLY A 228 10.66 22.15 9.66
N MET A 229 9.91 21.58 8.72
CA MET A 229 10.32 20.40 7.96
C MET A 229 11.59 20.66 7.14
N VAL A 230 12.48 19.67 7.10
CA VAL A 230 13.69 19.75 6.30
C VAL A 230 13.40 19.13 4.94
N LEU A 231 13.46 19.94 3.88
CA LEU A 231 13.32 19.46 2.51
C LEU A 231 14.69 19.18 1.90
N GLU A 232 14.70 18.31 0.88
CA GLU A 232 15.88 18.05 0.06
C GLU A 232 16.43 19.32 -0.59
N ASP A 233 17.69 19.24 -1.03
CA ASP A 233 18.36 20.37 -1.66
C ASP A 233 17.62 20.82 -2.93
N PRO A 234 17.65 22.12 -3.25
CA PRO A 234 16.97 22.60 -4.44
C PRO A 234 17.47 21.95 -5.73
N VAL A 235 16.54 21.58 -6.60
CA VAL A 235 16.83 20.94 -7.89
C VAL A 235 17.18 21.99 -8.95
N PRO A 236 18.20 21.75 -9.80
CA PRO A 236 18.53 22.64 -10.89
C PRO A 236 17.47 22.56 -12.00
N ILE A 237 17.16 23.69 -12.63
CA ILE A 237 16.28 23.73 -13.80
C ILE A 237 17.11 23.42 -15.05
N VAL A 238 16.79 22.32 -15.74
CA VAL A 238 17.46 21.90 -16.97
C VAL A 238 16.44 21.90 -18.11
N ALA A 239 16.65 22.79 -19.08
CA ALA A 239 15.82 22.88 -20.28
C ALA A 239 14.31 23.10 -20.05
N GLY A 240 13.92 23.70 -18.92
CA GLY A 240 12.52 24.06 -18.61
C GLY A 240 11.86 23.15 -17.58
N LEU A 241 12.41 21.96 -17.33
CA LEU A 241 11.96 21.08 -16.26
C LEU A 241 12.99 21.01 -15.13
N PRO A 242 12.55 20.95 -13.87
CA PRO A 242 13.43 20.63 -12.75
C PRO A 242 14.03 19.22 -12.91
N ASP A 243 15.36 19.10 -12.75
CA ASP A 243 16.09 17.83 -12.82
C ASP A 243 16.24 17.24 -11.41
N GLY A 244 15.23 16.49 -10.99
CA GLY A 244 15.14 15.81 -9.70
C GLY A 244 13.69 15.52 -9.30
N ASP A 245 13.51 14.93 -8.12
CA ASP A 245 12.17 14.57 -7.63
C ASP A 245 11.43 15.80 -7.06
N PRO A 246 10.11 15.91 -7.27
CA PRO A 246 9.31 16.96 -6.66
C PRO A 246 9.27 16.80 -5.14
N VAL A 247 9.19 17.92 -4.43
CA VAL A 247 8.99 17.91 -2.98
C VAL A 247 7.54 17.67 -2.59
N ALA A 248 6.60 17.93 -3.50
CA ALA A 248 5.20 17.52 -3.32
C ALA A 248 4.54 17.16 -4.64
N VAL A 249 3.57 16.25 -4.58
CA VAL A 249 2.75 15.81 -5.72
C VAL A 249 1.28 15.92 -5.32
N LEU A 250 0.44 16.42 -6.22
CA LEU A 250 -1.01 16.55 -6.06
C LEU A 250 -1.70 15.89 -7.25
N GLN A 251 -2.60 14.95 -6.98
CA GLN A 251 -3.48 14.38 -7.98
C GLN A 251 -4.67 15.31 -8.24
N VAL A 252 -4.89 15.63 -9.52
CA VAL A 252 -6.01 16.43 -10.02
C VAL A 252 -6.75 15.64 -11.11
N GLU A 253 -7.96 16.07 -11.50
CA GLU A 253 -8.77 15.34 -12.49
C GLU A 253 -8.03 15.10 -13.81
N ASP A 254 -7.23 16.08 -14.26
CA ASP A 254 -6.53 16.05 -15.54
C ASP A 254 -5.08 15.54 -15.47
N GLY A 255 -4.59 15.12 -14.28
CA GLY A 255 -3.22 14.63 -14.13
C GLY A 255 -2.60 14.80 -12.73
N LEU A 256 -1.29 15.08 -12.71
CA LEU A 256 -0.52 15.20 -11.47
C LEU A 256 0.22 16.54 -11.46
N LEU A 257 -0.10 17.43 -10.53
CA LEU A 257 0.68 18.63 -10.32
C LEU A 257 1.90 18.33 -9.45
N SER A 258 3.07 18.83 -9.85
CA SER A 258 4.35 18.58 -9.17
C SER A 258 4.94 19.88 -8.65
N LEU A 259 5.19 19.95 -7.35
CA LEU A 259 5.82 21.10 -6.69
C LEU A 259 7.32 20.82 -6.51
N TYR A 260 8.16 21.66 -7.10
CA TYR A 260 9.61 21.55 -7.02
C TYR A 260 10.20 22.66 -6.17
N ARG A 261 11.21 22.33 -5.37
CA ARG A 261 12.04 23.31 -4.71
C ARG A 261 13.19 23.69 -5.65
N ILE A 262 13.10 24.86 -6.28
CA ILE A 262 14.12 25.36 -7.23
C ILE A 262 15.13 26.33 -6.58
N GLY A 263 14.88 26.76 -5.35
CA GLY A 263 15.79 27.60 -4.58
C GLY A 263 15.68 27.39 -3.07
N PRO A 264 16.50 28.09 -2.27
CA PRO A 264 16.49 27.94 -0.81
C PRO A 264 15.12 28.15 -0.18
N THR A 265 14.33 29.07 -0.74
CA THR A 265 12.96 29.38 -0.32
C THR A 265 11.98 29.39 -1.49
N THR A 266 12.42 29.08 -2.71
CA THR A 266 11.58 29.24 -3.90
C THR A 266 11.07 27.90 -4.38
N PHE A 267 9.77 27.87 -4.68
CA PHE A 267 9.06 26.70 -5.17
C PHE A 267 8.34 27.03 -6.47
N GLU A 268 8.26 26.06 -7.37
CA GLU A 268 7.53 26.17 -8.63
C GLU A 268 6.62 24.96 -8.78
N LEU A 269 5.35 25.21 -9.12
CA LEU A 269 4.35 24.19 -9.42
C LEU A 269 4.32 23.98 -10.94
N HIS A 270 4.37 22.72 -11.37
CA HIS A 270 4.40 22.34 -12.77
C HIS A 270 3.31 21.32 -13.07
N ASP A 271 2.67 21.46 -14.22
CA ASP A 271 1.82 20.43 -14.81
C ASP A 271 2.64 19.63 -15.86
N PRO A 272 3.01 18.37 -15.59
CA PRO A 272 3.77 17.54 -16.50
C PRO A 272 2.98 17.14 -17.74
N ALA A 273 1.65 17.30 -17.78
CA ALA A 273 0.84 17.03 -18.97
C ALA A 273 0.99 18.16 -20.03
N GLU A 274 1.29 19.39 -19.61
CA GLU A 274 1.52 20.53 -20.49
C GLU A 274 2.99 20.64 -20.93
N VAL A 275 3.45 19.61 -21.66
CA VAL A 275 4.86 19.48 -22.11
C VAL A 275 5.26 20.57 -23.12
N ASP A 276 4.29 21.24 -23.76
CA ASP A 276 4.55 22.15 -24.87
C ASP A 276 4.96 23.58 -24.45
N ASP A 277 4.67 24.03 -23.22
CA ASP A 277 5.02 25.40 -22.79
C ASP A 277 6.04 25.51 -21.63
N MET A 278 6.36 24.44 -20.89
CA MET A 278 7.44 24.38 -19.87
C MET A 278 7.52 25.56 -18.87
N GLU A 279 6.46 26.37 -18.76
CA GLU A 279 6.34 27.46 -17.79
C GLU A 279 5.69 26.90 -16.52
N PRO A 280 6.16 27.29 -15.33
CA PRO A 280 5.51 26.88 -14.10
C PRO A 280 4.09 27.43 -14.05
N VAL A 281 3.14 26.60 -13.60
CA VAL A 281 1.76 26.98 -13.30
C VAL A 281 1.73 28.12 -12.30
N ASP A 282 2.55 28.02 -11.25
CA ASP A 282 2.72 29.09 -10.27
C ASP A 282 4.08 29.01 -9.57
N ARG A 283 4.45 30.08 -8.86
CA ARG A 283 5.71 30.24 -8.16
C ARG A 283 5.53 30.87 -6.78
N PHE A 284 6.13 30.24 -5.78
CA PHE A 284 5.97 30.59 -4.38
C PHE A 284 7.29 30.96 -3.70
N GLU A 285 7.21 31.87 -2.72
CA GLU A 285 8.37 32.35 -1.94
C GLU A 285 8.65 31.54 -0.67
N SER A 286 7.84 30.52 -0.39
CA SER A 286 8.05 29.56 0.70
C SER A 286 7.16 28.33 0.52
N LEU A 287 7.44 27.26 1.28
CA LEU A 287 6.58 26.07 1.33
C LEU A 287 5.18 26.42 1.87
N ASP A 288 5.11 27.26 2.91
CA ASP A 288 3.82 27.71 3.48
C ASP A 288 2.96 28.43 2.44
N ALA A 289 3.58 29.30 1.64
CA ALA A 289 2.92 29.99 0.54
C ALA A 289 2.49 29.03 -0.58
N ALA A 290 3.30 28.01 -0.89
CA ALA A 290 2.95 26.99 -1.88
C ALA A 290 1.74 26.17 -1.45
N LEU A 291 1.74 25.66 -0.22
CA LEU A 291 0.61 24.89 0.31
C LEU A 291 -0.65 25.75 0.43
N ALA A 292 -0.53 27.02 0.83
CA ALA A 292 -1.65 27.96 0.84
C ALA A 292 -2.20 28.24 -0.58
N GLY A 293 -1.32 28.41 -1.57
CA GLY A 293 -1.74 28.62 -2.96
C GLY A 293 -2.47 27.41 -3.55
N LEU A 294 -2.07 26.19 -3.18
CA LEU A 294 -2.81 24.98 -3.56
C LEU A 294 -4.22 24.92 -2.94
N VAL A 295 -4.40 25.41 -1.71
CA VAL A 295 -5.72 25.53 -1.08
C VAL A 295 -6.59 26.54 -1.83
N GLU A 296 -6.05 27.74 -2.08
CA GLU A 296 -6.79 28.84 -2.75
C GLU A 296 -7.22 28.43 -4.17
N GLY A 297 -6.34 27.75 -4.92
CA GLY A 297 -6.65 27.29 -6.28
C GLY A 297 -7.81 26.29 -6.35
N ILE A 298 -8.03 25.50 -5.30
CA ILE A 298 -9.13 24.52 -5.24
C ILE A 298 -10.46 25.21 -4.91
N GLU A 299 -10.45 26.19 -3.99
CA GLU A 299 -11.65 26.94 -3.63
C GLU A 299 -12.19 27.81 -4.79
N GLU A 300 -11.31 28.28 -5.68
CA GLU A 300 -11.73 29.06 -6.86
C GLU A 300 -12.47 28.21 -7.91
N THR A 301 -12.14 26.93 -8.06
CA THR A 301 -12.81 25.99 -8.99
C THR A 301 -14.22 25.59 -8.56
N ASP A 302 -14.48 25.44 -7.25
CA ASP A 302 -15.83 25.11 -6.73
C ASP A 302 -16.79 26.31 -6.73
N GLY A 303 -16.26 27.52 -6.95
CA GLY A 303 -17.01 28.78 -6.94
C GLY A 303 -17.69 29.17 -8.25
N GLU A 304 -17.45 28.46 -9.36
CA GLU A 304 -17.97 28.86 -10.68
C GLU A 304 -19.36 28.29 -11.03
N ASP A 305 -19.90 27.37 -10.24
CA ASP A 305 -21.29 26.89 -10.38
C ASP A 305 -22.27 27.73 -9.53
N GLU A 306 -22.36 29.04 -9.79
CA GLU A 306 -23.56 29.79 -9.39
C GLU A 306 -24.74 29.39 -10.31
N PRO A 307 -25.83 28.80 -9.79
CA PRO A 307 -27.00 28.53 -10.60
C PRO A 307 -27.61 29.85 -11.07
N ASP A 308 -27.71 30.01 -12.39
CA ASP A 308 -28.42 31.09 -13.07
C ASP A 308 -29.79 31.31 -12.39
N PRO A 309 -30.02 32.47 -11.72
CA PRO A 309 -31.27 32.73 -11.03
C PRO A 309 -32.33 33.18 -12.05
N THR A 310 -32.68 32.29 -12.98
CA THR A 310 -33.80 32.53 -13.90
C THR A 310 -34.56 31.26 -14.28
N VAL A 311 -35.40 30.74 -13.36
CA VAL A 311 -36.67 30.05 -13.69
C VAL A 311 -37.76 30.41 -12.69
#